data_AF-A0A3G9K770-F1
#
_entry.id   AF-A0A3G9K770-F1
#
_cell.length_a   1.000
_cell.length_b   1.000
_cell.length_c   1.000
_cell.angle_alpha   90.00
_cell.angle_beta   90.00
_cell.angle_gamma   90.00
#
_symmetry.space_group_name_H-M   'P 1'
#
loop_
_entity.id
_entity.type
_entity.pdbx_description
1 polymer ?
#
loop_
_entity_poly.entity_id
_entity_poly.type
_entity_poly.pdbx_seq_one_letter_code
_entity_poly.pdbx_strand_id
1 'polypeptide(L)'
;MGSRQGYSRQGMFGSVVHYDEHGHRVGVSRPGLFGSMVDYDAQGHRTGTSRPGLFGTYNHYDDHGHKTGSSRPGLFGAVNHYDADGRRTGHSNPGLFDRWNHYED
;
A
#
# COMPACT_ATOMS: atom_id res chain seq x y z
N MET A 1 10.58 13.37 11.89
CA MET A 1 10.24 13.42 10.46
C MET A 1 10.74 12.11 9.89
N GLY A 2 9.83 11.19 9.54
CA GLY A 2 10.20 9.89 9.00
C GLY A 2 10.99 9.99 7.70
N SER A 3 11.88 9.03 7.46
CA SER A 3 12.52 8.87 6.15
C SER A 3 11.49 8.42 5.12
N ARG A 4 11.62 8.94 3.91
CA ARG A 4 10.78 8.53 2.78
C ARG A 4 11.30 7.21 2.24
N GLN A 5 10.55 6.13 2.44
CA GLN A 5 10.91 4.77 2.03
C GLN A 5 10.73 4.46 0.54
N GLY A 6 10.00 5.32 -0.16
CA GLY A 6 9.73 5.12 -1.56
C GLY A 6 8.47 5.85 -1.98
N TYR A 7 7.89 5.38 -3.08
CA TYR A 7 6.63 5.90 -3.58
C TYR A 7 5.89 4.89 -4.42
N SER A 8 4.57 5.06 -4.46
CA SER A 8 3.71 4.36 -5.39
C SER A 8 3.20 5.30 -6.47
N ARG A 9 2.86 4.74 -7.62
CA ARG A 9 2.24 5.49 -8.71
C ARG A 9 1.09 4.71 -9.29
N GLN A 10 -0.02 5.38 -9.56
CA GLN A 10 -1.12 4.78 -10.28
C GLN A 10 -0.67 4.39 -11.70
N GLY A 11 -0.89 3.12 -12.05
CA GLY A 11 -0.66 2.56 -13.36
C GLY A 11 -1.95 2.43 -14.17
N MET A 12 -1.87 1.71 -15.29
CA MET A 12 -3.04 1.44 -16.13
C MET A 12 -4.01 0.48 -15.44
N PHE A 13 -5.30 0.58 -15.78
CA PHE A 13 -6.36 -0.33 -15.31
C PHE A 13 -6.47 -0.44 -13.78
N GLY A 14 -6.20 0.66 -13.07
CA GLY A 14 -6.29 0.69 -11.60
C GLY A 14 -5.14 -0.03 -10.89
N SER A 15 -4.11 -0.47 -11.61
CA SER A 15 -2.89 -0.97 -10.96
C SER A 15 -2.15 0.14 -10.20
N VAL A 16 -1.38 -0.24 -9.20
CA VAL A 16 -0.50 0.66 -8.45
C VAL A 16 0.89 0.05 -8.46
N VAL A 17 1.88 0.78 -8.97
CA VAL A 17 3.27 0.31 -9.04
C VAL A 17 4.05 0.89 -7.87
N HIS A 18 4.80 0.05 -7.17
CA HIS A 18 5.59 0.43 -5.99
C HIS A 18 7.07 0.56 -6.36
N TYR A 19 7.68 1.63 -5.87
CA TYR A 19 9.09 1.94 -6.07
C TYR A 19 9.78 2.18 -4.72
N ASP A 20 11.03 1.75 -4.61
CA ASP A 20 11.90 2.07 -3.48
C ASP A 20 12.35 3.55 -3.49
N GLU A 21 13.16 3.93 -2.51
CA GLU A 21 13.76 5.27 -2.39
C GLU A 21 14.60 5.68 -3.61
N HIS A 22 15.23 4.70 -4.27
CA HIS A 22 16.11 4.89 -5.43
C HIS A 22 15.33 4.90 -6.76
N GLY A 23 14.04 4.60 -6.73
CA GLY A 23 13.18 4.54 -7.91
C GLY A 23 13.17 3.20 -8.64
N HIS A 24 13.68 2.13 -8.04
CA HIS A 24 13.54 0.78 -8.60
C HIS A 24 12.15 0.22 -8.29
N ARG A 25 11.54 -0.45 -9.27
CA ARG A 25 10.26 -1.13 -9.07
C ARG A 25 10.45 -2.31 -8.12
N VAL A 26 9.73 -2.29 -7.00
CA VAL A 26 9.74 -3.37 -5.99
C VAL A 26 8.49 -4.24 -6.05
N GLY A 27 7.43 -3.79 -6.71
CA GLY A 27 6.20 -4.56 -6.83
C GLY A 27 5.09 -3.84 -7.58
N VAL A 28 3.94 -4.50 -7.66
CA VAL A 28 2.70 -3.94 -8.22
C VAL A 28 1.47 -4.52 -7.52
N SER A 29 0.55 -3.66 -7.10
CA SER A 29 -0.82 -4.04 -6.73
C SER A 29 -1.72 -3.98 -7.95
N ARG A 30 -2.58 -4.99 -8.12
CA ARG A 30 -3.56 -5.05 -9.22
C ARG A 30 -4.97 -5.22 -8.66
N PRO A 31 -6.00 -4.58 -9.26
CA PRO A 31 -7.37 -4.79 -8.83
C PRO A 31 -7.78 -6.27 -8.89
N GLY A 32 -8.38 -6.74 -7.82
CA GLY A 32 -9.01 -8.05 -7.70
C GLY A 32 -10.54 -7.93 -7.60
N LEU A 33 -11.19 -9.01 -7.16
CA LEU A 33 -12.64 -9.03 -6.98
C LEU A 33 -13.08 -8.16 -5.79
N PHE A 34 -14.28 -7.59 -5.87
CA PHE A 34 -14.92 -6.84 -4.77
C PHE A 34 -14.08 -5.67 -4.22
N GLY A 35 -13.33 -4.99 -5.09
CA GLY A 35 -12.48 -3.86 -4.69
C GLY A 35 -11.21 -4.26 -3.91
N SER A 36 -10.88 -5.56 -3.88
CA SER A 36 -9.58 -6.00 -3.39
C SER A 36 -8.45 -5.57 -4.33
N MET A 37 -7.23 -5.56 -3.80
CA MET A 37 -5.99 -5.49 -4.55
C MET A 37 -5.21 -6.77 -4.30
N VAL A 38 -4.55 -7.28 -5.32
CA VAL A 38 -3.62 -8.40 -5.24
C VAL A 38 -2.21 -7.85 -5.43
N ASP A 39 -1.34 -8.18 -4.50
CA ASP A 39 0.00 -7.61 -4.40
C ASP A 39 1.01 -8.61 -4.99
N TYR A 40 1.89 -8.10 -5.86
CA TYR A 40 2.92 -8.88 -6.52
C TYR A 40 4.30 -8.25 -6.31
N ASP A 41 5.34 -9.07 -6.15
CA ASP A 41 6.73 -8.61 -6.10
C ASP A 41 7.24 -8.14 -7.48
N ALA A 42 8.52 -7.72 -7.53
CA ALA A 42 9.15 -7.26 -8.75
C ALA A 42 9.23 -8.37 -9.82
N GLN A 43 9.37 -9.63 -9.39
CA GLN A 43 9.45 -10.86 -10.18
C GLN A 43 8.08 -11.33 -10.69
N GLY A 44 6.99 -10.82 -10.10
CA GLY A 44 5.62 -11.17 -10.47
C GLY A 44 5.00 -12.29 -9.63
N HIS A 45 5.64 -12.70 -8.53
CA HIS A 45 5.02 -13.62 -7.59
C HIS A 45 4.03 -12.88 -6.70
N ARG A 46 2.91 -13.55 -6.38
CA ARG A 46 1.93 -13.03 -5.45
C ARG A 46 2.54 -13.02 -4.05
N THR A 47 2.42 -11.89 -3.36
CA THR A 47 2.93 -11.70 -1.99
C THR A 47 1.81 -11.47 -0.97
N GLY A 48 0.66 -11.02 -1.44
CA GLY A 48 -0.49 -10.85 -0.57
C GLY A 48 -1.74 -10.35 -1.28
N THR A 49 -2.68 -9.91 -0.46
CA THR A 49 -3.88 -9.22 -0.92
C THR A 49 -4.32 -8.17 0.08
N SER A 50 -4.80 -7.05 -0.43
CA SER A 50 -5.40 -5.99 0.35
C SER A 50 -6.91 -5.95 0.09
N ARG A 51 -7.72 -5.90 1.15
CA ARG A 51 -9.19 -5.95 1.04
C ARG A 51 -9.84 -4.74 1.71
N PRO A 52 -10.89 -4.16 1.12
CA PRO A 52 -11.62 -3.08 1.75
C PRO A 52 -12.28 -3.57 3.04
N GLY A 53 -12.22 -2.73 4.07
CA GLY A 53 -12.88 -2.88 5.35
C GLY A 53 -13.85 -1.73 5.61
N LEU A 54 -14.22 -1.55 6.88
CA LEU A 54 -15.14 -0.48 7.29
C LEU A 54 -14.46 0.89 7.24
N PHE A 55 -15.25 1.94 6.98
CA PHE A 55 -14.82 3.35 7.04
C PHE A 55 -13.59 3.67 6.17
N GLY A 56 -13.48 3.05 4.98
CA GLY A 56 -12.37 3.28 4.06
C GLY A 56 -11.05 2.63 4.48
N THR A 57 -11.07 1.77 5.50
CA THR A 57 -9.90 0.95 5.88
C THR A 57 -9.60 -0.07 4.78
N TYR A 58 -8.33 -0.39 4.57
CA TYR A 58 -7.89 -1.57 3.83
C TYR A 58 -7.16 -2.51 4.78
N ASN A 59 -7.50 -3.79 4.79
CA ASN A 59 -6.79 -4.82 5.54
C ASN A 59 -5.82 -5.53 4.60
N HIS A 60 -4.58 -5.71 5.04
CA HIS A 60 -3.53 -6.38 4.28
C HIS A 60 -3.37 -7.81 4.79
N TYR A 61 -3.24 -8.74 3.87
CA TYR A 61 -3.08 -10.16 4.13
C TYR A 61 -1.89 -10.70 3.35
N ASP A 62 -1.13 -11.62 3.95
CA ASP A 62 -0.08 -12.35 3.25
C ASP A 62 -0.67 -13.38 2.26
N ASP A 63 0.22 -14.08 1.57
CA ASP A 63 -0.17 -15.09 0.59
C ASP A 63 -0.88 -16.31 1.22
N HIS A 64 -0.69 -16.55 2.51
CA HIS A 64 -1.33 -17.59 3.31
C HIS A 64 -2.70 -17.15 3.89
N GLY A 65 -3.07 -15.87 3.74
CA GLY A 65 -4.33 -15.32 4.24
C GLY A 65 -4.27 -14.81 5.68
N HIS A 66 -3.10 -14.69 6.29
CA HIS A 66 -2.96 -14.05 7.60
C HIS A 66 -2.94 -12.53 7.46
N LYS A 67 -3.64 -11.84 8.35
CA LYS A 67 -3.64 -10.38 8.37
C LYS A 67 -2.28 -9.87 8.83
N THR A 68 -1.60 -9.12 7.96
CA THR A 68 -0.27 -8.53 8.23
C THR A 68 -0.35 -7.08 8.67
N GLY A 69 -1.48 -6.41 8.40
CA GLY A 69 -1.67 -5.02 8.79
C GLY A 69 -2.94 -4.39 8.25
N SER A 70 -3.03 -3.07 8.34
CA SER A 70 -4.10 -2.30 7.71
C SER A 70 -3.69 -0.87 7.39
N SER A 71 -4.33 -0.30 6.38
CA SER A 71 -4.22 1.11 6.02
C SER A 71 -5.53 1.82 6.31
N ARG A 72 -5.48 3.02 6.89
CA ARG A 72 -6.67 3.81 7.26
C ARG A 72 -6.55 5.24 6.75
N PRO A 73 -7.67 5.88 6.35
CA PRO A 73 -7.67 7.30 6.01
C PRO A 73 -7.12 8.15 7.17
N GLY A 74 -6.23 9.07 6.85
CA GLY A 74 -5.66 10.07 7.75
C GLY A 74 -6.17 11.48 7.43
N LEU A 75 -5.57 12.46 8.09
CA LEU A 75 -5.89 13.88 7.85
C LEU A 75 -5.33 14.33 6.49
N PHE A 76 -5.99 15.29 5.85
CA PHE A 76 -5.53 15.91 4.60
C PHE A 76 -5.28 14.92 3.44
N GLY A 77 -6.05 13.83 3.38
CA GLY A 77 -5.90 12.82 2.33
C GLY A 77 -4.72 11.87 2.52
N ALA A 78 -4.01 11.95 3.66
CA ALA A 78 -3.01 10.97 4.03
C ALA A 78 -3.65 9.59 4.28
N VAL A 79 -2.83 8.54 4.27
CA VAL A 79 -3.21 7.18 4.64
C VAL A 79 -2.23 6.70 5.70
N ASN A 80 -2.71 6.31 6.87
CA ASN A 80 -1.88 5.76 7.94
C ASN A 80 -1.78 4.24 7.80
N HIS A 81 -0.59 3.69 8.01
CA HIS A 81 -0.32 2.26 7.99
C HIS A 81 -0.15 1.73 9.40
N TYR A 82 -0.70 0.53 9.63
CA TYR A 82 -0.67 -0.16 10.91
C TYR A 82 -0.22 -1.60 10.70
N ASP A 83 0.56 -2.12 11.64
CA ASP A 83 0.93 -3.54 11.70
C ASP A 83 -0.26 -4.42 12.13
N ALA A 84 -0.02 -5.73 12.22
CA ALA A 84 -1.02 -6.71 12.66
C ALA A 84 -1.50 -6.48 14.10
N ASP A 85 -0.64 -5.92 14.97
CA ASP A 85 -0.95 -5.58 16.37
C ASP A 85 -1.72 -4.25 16.49
N GLY A 86 -1.88 -3.51 15.38
CA GLY A 86 -2.58 -2.23 15.34
C GLY A 86 -1.72 -1.04 15.74
N ARG A 87 -0.40 -1.18 15.82
CA ARG A 87 0.53 -0.05 16.00
C ARG A 87 0.78 0.63 14.66
N ARG A 88 0.84 1.96 14.67
CA ARG A 88 1.13 2.73 13.46
C ARG A 88 2.60 2.53 13.09
N THR A 89 2.84 2.14 11.85
CA THR A 89 4.19 1.89 11.30
C THR A 89 4.64 2.97 10.34
N GLY A 90 3.70 3.80 9.87
CA GLY A 90 4.01 4.87 8.95
C GLY A 90 2.77 5.50 8.33
N HIS A 91 2.99 6.28 7.29
CA HIS A 91 1.92 6.93 6.54
C HIS A 91 2.32 7.23 5.11
N SER A 92 1.30 7.38 4.26
CA SER A 92 1.42 7.81 2.87
C SER A 92 0.74 9.15 2.66
N ASN A 93 1.38 10.02 1.90
CA ASN A 93 0.80 11.29 1.49
C ASN A 93 0.64 11.33 -0.04
N PRO A 94 -0.46 11.90 -0.55
CA PRO A 94 -0.58 12.16 -1.98
C PRO A 94 0.51 13.15 -2.41
N GLY A 95 1.15 12.85 -3.53
CA GLY A 95 2.15 13.66 -4.20
C GLY A 95 1.63 14.17 -5.54
N LEU A 96 2.50 14.85 -6.29
CA LEU A 96 2.19 15.33 -7.64
C LEU A 96 2.06 14.15 -8.63
N PHE A 97 1.18 14.29 -9.63
CA PHE A 97 1.03 13.36 -10.76
C PHE A 97 0.68 11.92 -10.36
N ASP A 98 -0.36 11.74 -9.55
CA ASP A 98 -0.89 10.44 -9.09
C ASP A 98 0.14 9.59 -8.32
N ARG A 99 1.13 10.25 -7.73
CA ARG A 99 2.14 9.64 -6.87
C ARG A 99 1.65 9.61 -5.42
N TRP A 100 2.03 8.57 -4.69
CA TRP A 100 1.88 8.48 -3.24
C TRP A 100 3.26 8.30 -2.62
N ASN A 101 3.64 9.14 -1.67
CA ASN A 101 4.93 9.06 -1.00
C ASN A 101 4.77 8.34 0.34
N HIS A 102 5.62 7.34 0.61
CA HIS A 102 5.56 6.52 1.83
C HIS A 102 6.62 6.98 2.84
N TYR A 103 6.23 7.08 4.11
CA TYR A 103 7.08 7.47 5.22
C TYR A 103 6.91 6.47 6.37
N GLU A 104 8.00 6.10 7.01
CA GLU A 104 7.98 5.36 8.27
C GLU A 104 7.80 6.31 9.46
N ASP A 105 7.23 5.79 10.55
CA ASP A 105 7.09 6.52 11.82
C ASP A 105 8.25 6.26 12.79
#